data_AF-A0A939VHH8-F1
#
_entry.id   AF-A0A939VHH8-F1
#
_cell.length_a   1.000
_cell.length_b   1.000
_cell.length_c   1.000
_cell.angle_alpha   90.00
_cell.angle_beta   90.00
_cell.angle_gamma   90.00
#
_symmetry.space_group_name_H-M   'P 1'
#
loop_
_entity.id
_entity.type
_entity.pdbx_description
1 polymer ?
#
loop_
_entity_poly.entity_id
_entity_poly.type
_entity_poly.pdbx_seq_one_letter_code
_entity_poly.pdbx_strand_id
1 'polypeptide(L)'
;MITAEQQYREDLTKCLLETATGDGFLKGTLLETPDLDEAWLRYAPFFYGDSVREFNAYPEYCLACAGYLGMAVALLWDKDWEKYKETPYSYFQGERRFDDMDDHITDTILKDRKHSVAAMMACSSAAYNLLLHYGAEPGTAEAYRLFLISVEVMYKIGAA
;
A
#
# COMPACT_ATOMS: atom_id res chain seq x y z
N MET A 1 20.36 1.61 -19.03
CA MET A 1 20.75 0.91 -17.78
C MET A 1 19.66 1.23 -16.78
N ILE A 2 18.96 0.21 -16.27
CA ILE A 2 17.89 0.37 -15.28
C ILE A 2 18.54 0.67 -13.92
N THR A 3 17.97 1.59 -13.12
CA THR A 3 18.49 1.90 -11.77
C THR A 3 18.14 0.78 -10.79
N ALA A 4 18.87 0.65 -9.69
CA ALA A 4 18.57 -0.34 -8.64
C ALA A 4 17.14 -0.18 -8.08
N GLU A 5 16.69 1.06 -7.93
CA GLU A 5 15.32 1.42 -7.50
C GLU A 5 14.26 0.94 -8.49
N GLN A 6 14.51 1.10 -9.80
CA GLN A 6 13.59 0.65 -10.83
C GLN A 6 13.52 -0.88 -10.89
N GLN A 7 14.66 -1.57 -10.76
CA GLN A 7 14.68 -3.03 -10.68
C GLN A 7 13.93 -3.52 -9.44
N TYR A 8 14.15 -2.90 -8.29
CA TYR A 8 13.45 -3.24 -7.05
C TYR A 8 11.93 -3.09 -7.20
N ARG A 9 11.48 -1.99 -7.82
CA ARG A 9 10.05 -1.77 -8.10
C ARG A 9 9.47 -2.87 -8.97
N GLU A 10 10.16 -3.26 -10.03
CA GLU A 10 9.71 -4.32 -10.94
C GLU A 10 9.63 -5.68 -10.23
N ASP A 11 10.67 -6.03 -9.47
CA ASP A 11 10.74 -7.28 -8.70
C ASP A 11 9.64 -7.34 -7.62
N LEU A 12 9.45 -6.24 -6.88
CA LEU A 12 8.41 -6.14 -5.87
C LEU A 12 7.02 -6.22 -6.48
N THR A 13 6.77 -5.46 -7.56
CA THR A 13 5.47 -5.47 -8.24
C THR A 13 5.12 -6.87 -8.71
N LYS A 14 6.07 -7.58 -9.32
CA LYS A 14 5.89 -8.96 -9.76
C LYS A 14 5.61 -9.89 -8.58
N CYS A 15 6.42 -9.83 -7.53
CA CYS A 15 6.28 -10.67 -6.34
C CYS A 15 4.89 -10.50 -5.68
N LEU A 16 4.43 -9.27 -5.54
CA LEU A 16 3.14 -8.99 -4.91
C LEU A 16 1.97 -9.36 -5.83
N LEU A 17 2.08 -9.17 -7.14
CA LEU A 17 1.05 -9.60 -8.08
C LEU A 17 0.89 -11.12 -8.11
N GLU A 18 2.00 -11.86 -8.06
CA GLU A 18 2.00 -13.32 -7.93
C GLU A 18 1.37 -13.77 -6.60
N THR A 19 1.73 -13.11 -5.49
CA THR A 19 1.18 -13.38 -4.15
C THR A 19 -0.33 -13.14 -4.12
N ALA A 20 -0.77 -11.95 -4.53
CA ALA A 20 -2.17 -11.56 -4.57
C ALA A 20 -3.01 -12.45 -5.50
N THR A 21 -2.44 -12.90 -6.62
CA THR A 21 -3.13 -13.82 -7.53
C THR A 21 -3.22 -15.23 -6.96
N GLY A 22 -2.15 -15.72 -6.31
CA GLY A 22 -2.12 -17.02 -5.65
C GLY A 22 -3.15 -17.14 -4.52
N ASP A 23 -3.38 -16.06 -3.78
CA ASP A 23 -4.38 -15.99 -2.71
C ASP A 23 -5.81 -15.72 -3.23
N GLY A 24 -5.98 -15.57 -4.54
CA GLY A 24 -7.27 -15.30 -5.18
C GLY A 24 -7.80 -13.87 -4.97
N PHE A 25 -6.96 -12.95 -4.49
CA PHE A 25 -7.30 -11.54 -4.32
C PHE A 25 -7.34 -10.80 -5.67
N LEU A 26 -6.35 -11.02 -6.53
CA LEU A 26 -6.27 -10.42 -7.87
C LEU A 26 -6.34 -11.46 -8.99
N LYS A 27 -6.61 -11.00 -10.21
CA LYS A 27 -6.56 -11.81 -11.45
C LYS A 27 -5.26 -11.64 -12.24
N GLY A 28 -4.20 -11.12 -11.61
CA GLY A 28 -2.88 -10.99 -12.23
C GLY A 28 -2.66 -9.74 -13.07
N THR A 29 -3.44 -8.68 -12.88
CA THR A 29 -3.20 -7.36 -13.50
C THR A 29 -3.35 -6.26 -12.47
N LEU A 30 -2.55 -5.20 -12.59
CA LEU A 30 -2.78 -3.95 -11.85
C LEU A 30 -3.74 -3.04 -12.61
N LEU A 31 -4.45 -2.20 -11.86
CA LEU A 31 -5.22 -1.11 -12.42
C LEU A 31 -4.30 0.07 -12.75
N GLU A 32 -4.24 0.45 -14.02
CA GLU A 32 -3.48 1.61 -14.49
C GLU A 32 -4.44 2.75 -14.87
N THR A 33 -4.56 3.75 -13.98
CA THR A 33 -5.34 4.97 -14.25
C THR A 33 -4.69 6.18 -13.58
N PRO A 34 -4.65 7.35 -14.25
CA PRO A 34 -4.14 8.58 -13.65
C PRO A 34 -4.86 8.97 -12.35
N ASP A 35 -6.14 8.65 -12.21
CA ASP A 35 -6.94 8.99 -11.03
C ASP A 35 -6.35 8.43 -9.73
N LEU A 36 -5.91 7.17 -9.77
CA LEU A 36 -5.35 6.49 -8.60
C LEU A 36 -3.93 6.95 -8.30
N ASP A 37 -3.16 7.28 -9.34
CA ASP A 37 -1.83 7.88 -9.18
C ASP A 37 -1.94 9.30 -8.59
N GLU A 38 -2.89 10.11 -9.05
CA GLU A 38 -3.16 11.45 -8.51
C GLU A 38 -3.64 11.37 -7.04
N ALA A 39 -4.52 10.42 -6.73
CA ALA A 39 -4.92 10.14 -5.35
C ALA A 39 -3.71 9.79 -4.47
N TRP A 40 -2.82 8.91 -4.95
CA TRP A 40 -1.60 8.55 -4.24
C TRP A 40 -0.72 9.78 -3.98
N LEU A 41 -0.47 10.61 -4.99
CA LEU A 41 0.34 11.81 -4.84
C LEU A 41 -0.23 12.78 -3.79
N ARG A 42 -1.55 12.83 -3.62
CA ARG A 42 -2.19 13.64 -2.57
C ARG A 42 -1.95 13.05 -1.17
N TYR A 43 -2.05 11.73 -1.00
CA TYR A 43 -1.99 11.09 0.31
C TYR A 43 -0.57 10.74 0.77
N ALA A 44 0.33 10.46 -0.17
CA ALA A 44 1.68 9.98 0.08
C ALA A 44 2.45 10.84 1.11
N PRO A 45 2.46 12.18 1.06
CA PRO A 45 3.20 12.97 2.06
C PRO A 45 2.71 12.77 3.50
N PHE A 46 1.40 12.60 3.70
CA PHE A 46 0.81 12.36 5.01
C PHE A 46 1.05 10.92 5.46
N PHE A 47 0.85 9.97 4.54
CA PHE A 47 1.09 8.55 4.79
C PHE A 47 2.55 8.29 5.18
N TYR A 48 3.51 8.89 4.48
CA TYR A 48 4.93 8.79 4.84
C TYR A 48 5.21 9.39 6.23
N GLY A 49 4.59 10.52 6.55
CA GLY A 49 4.73 11.16 7.86
C GLY A 49 4.31 10.26 9.03
N ASP A 50 3.25 9.47 8.85
CA ASP A 50 2.81 8.49 9.83
C ASP A 50 3.68 7.22 9.81
N SER A 51 3.76 6.57 8.65
CA SER A 51 4.35 5.24 8.49
C SER A 51 5.86 5.17 8.77
N VAL A 52 6.64 6.21 8.45
CA VAL A 52 8.10 6.24 8.70
C VAL A 52 8.41 6.14 10.19
N ARG A 53 7.54 6.69 11.04
CA ARG A 53 7.74 6.69 12.50
C ARG A 53 7.55 5.30 13.09
N GLU A 54 6.61 4.55 12.54
CA GLU A 54 6.22 3.22 13.02
C GLU A 54 6.99 2.09 12.33
N PHE A 55 7.58 2.33 11.15
CA PHE A 55 8.14 1.29 10.28
C PHE A 55 9.20 0.41 10.98
N ASN A 56 10.02 0.98 11.85
CA ASN A 56 11.05 0.21 12.56
C ASN A 56 10.46 -0.82 13.54
N ALA A 57 9.30 -0.54 14.12
CA ALA A 57 8.62 -1.43 15.05
C ALA A 57 7.61 -2.35 14.35
N TYR A 58 6.92 -1.82 13.33
CA TYR A 58 5.79 -2.48 12.67
C TYR A 58 5.86 -2.37 11.13
N PRO A 59 6.90 -2.93 10.48
CA PRO A 59 7.12 -2.73 9.05
C PRO A 59 6.00 -3.33 8.19
N GLU A 60 5.58 -4.56 8.48
CA GLU A 60 4.49 -5.24 7.76
C GLU A 60 3.15 -4.53 7.94
N TYR A 61 2.88 -3.96 9.13
CA TYR A 61 1.68 -3.16 9.37
C TYR A 61 1.67 -1.88 8.52
N CYS A 62 2.78 -1.15 8.47
CA CYS A 62 2.91 0.05 7.64
C CYS A 62 2.70 -0.28 6.15
N LEU A 63 3.26 -1.40 5.68
CA LEU A 63 3.08 -1.85 4.31
C LEU A 63 1.63 -2.26 4.03
N ALA A 64 1.00 -3.01 4.95
CA ALA A 64 -0.40 -3.40 4.84
C ALA A 64 -1.34 -2.18 4.80
N CYS A 65 -1.10 -1.17 5.64
CA CYS A 65 -1.86 0.08 5.64
C CYS A 65 -1.84 0.80 4.29
N ALA A 66 -0.72 0.76 3.56
CA ALA A 66 -0.66 1.32 2.22
C ALA A 66 -1.59 0.59 1.25
N GLY A 67 -1.62 -0.75 1.33
CA GLY A 67 -2.53 -1.58 0.56
C GLY A 67 -4.00 -1.38 0.94
N TYR A 68 -4.34 -1.29 2.23
CA TYR A 68 -5.70 -0.94 2.66
C TYR A 68 -6.14 0.42 2.13
N LEU A 69 -5.26 1.42 2.16
CA LEU A 69 -5.54 2.73 1.57
C LEU A 69 -5.83 2.60 0.06
N GLY A 70 -5.06 1.79 -0.66
CA GLY A 70 -5.31 1.47 -2.07
C GLY A 70 -6.70 0.88 -2.31
N MET A 71 -7.09 -0.14 -1.53
CA MET A 71 -8.41 -0.76 -1.60
C MET A 71 -9.53 0.26 -1.36
N ALA A 72 -9.38 1.10 -0.34
CA ALA A 72 -10.36 2.10 0.02
C ALA A 72 -10.54 3.13 -1.11
N VAL A 73 -9.43 3.60 -1.71
CA VAL A 73 -9.49 4.54 -2.83
C VAL A 73 -10.13 3.89 -4.06
N ALA A 74 -9.76 2.65 -4.39
CA ALA A 74 -10.38 1.92 -5.50
C ALA A 74 -11.88 1.73 -5.31
N LEU A 75 -12.33 1.40 -4.10
CA LEU A 75 -13.77 1.32 -3.80
C LEU A 75 -14.49 2.66 -4.03
N LEU A 76 -13.89 3.77 -3.60
CA LEU A 76 -14.48 5.10 -3.80
C LEU A 76 -14.47 5.53 -5.27
N TRP A 77 -13.39 5.20 -5.99
CA TRP A 77 -13.25 5.44 -7.42
C TRP A 77 -14.34 4.71 -8.21
N ASP A 78 -14.52 3.41 -7.95
CA ASP A 78 -15.54 2.58 -8.62
C ASP A 78 -16.97 3.03 -8.29
N LYS A 79 -17.17 3.62 -7.09
CA LYS A 79 -18.48 4.11 -6.64
C LYS A 79 -18.90 5.41 -7.32
N ASP A 80 -18.07 6.45 -7.30
CA ASP A 80 -18.30 7.76 -7.91
C ASP A 80 -17.05 8.64 -7.78
N TRP A 81 -16.10 8.50 -8.70
CA TRP A 81 -14.85 9.24 -8.65
C TRP A 81 -15.04 10.76 -8.53
N GLU A 82 -15.93 11.36 -9.32
CA GLU A 82 -16.15 12.81 -9.30
C GLU A 82 -16.59 13.33 -7.93
N LYS A 83 -17.35 12.52 -7.19
CA LYS A 83 -17.76 12.84 -5.83
C LYS A 83 -16.64 12.66 -4.80
N TYR A 84 -15.83 11.61 -4.92
CA TYR A 84 -14.87 11.23 -3.89
C TYR A 84 -13.43 11.65 -4.18
N LYS A 85 -13.13 12.19 -5.36
CA LYS A 85 -11.77 12.55 -5.76
C LYS A 85 -11.09 13.60 -4.90
N GLU A 86 -11.81 14.32 -4.04
CA GLU A 86 -11.25 15.28 -3.07
C GLU A 86 -11.36 14.79 -1.62
N THR A 87 -11.56 13.49 -1.41
CA THR A 87 -11.61 12.89 -0.06
C THR A 87 -10.29 13.17 0.68
N PRO A 88 -10.31 13.71 1.90
CA PRO A 88 -9.09 13.99 2.64
C PRO A 88 -8.45 12.69 3.17
N TYR A 89 -7.13 12.67 3.34
CA TYR A 89 -6.40 11.53 3.93
C TYR A 89 -6.98 11.09 5.29
N SER A 90 -7.43 12.04 6.12
CA SER A 90 -8.05 11.77 7.42
C SER A 90 -9.36 10.97 7.34
N TYR A 91 -9.98 10.85 6.16
CA TYR A 91 -11.15 9.98 5.97
C TYR A 91 -10.80 8.50 6.08
N PHE A 92 -9.59 8.13 5.69
CA PHE A 92 -9.09 6.74 5.72
C PHE A 92 -8.47 6.38 7.07
N GLN A 93 -8.34 7.36 7.96
CA GLN A 93 -7.84 7.18 9.31
C GLN A 93 -9.00 6.88 10.27
N GLY A 94 -8.75 6.00 11.25
CA GLY A 94 -9.69 5.75 12.33
C GLY A 94 -9.63 6.80 13.42
N GLU A 95 -10.29 6.54 14.55
CA GLU A 95 -10.30 7.46 15.71
C GLU A 95 -8.89 7.64 16.30
N ARG A 96 -8.07 6.58 16.26
CA ARG A 96 -6.66 6.58 16.69
C ARG A 96 -5.69 6.84 15.54
N ARG A 97 -6.22 7.36 14.42
CA ARG A 97 -5.49 7.81 13.24
C ARG A 97 -4.86 6.66 12.45
N PHE A 98 -3.52 6.60 12.43
CA PHE A 98 -2.77 5.58 11.72
C PHE A 98 -2.79 4.24 12.46
N ASP A 99 -2.89 4.27 13.80
CA ASP A 99 -2.85 3.08 14.66
C ASP A 99 -4.06 2.15 14.50
N ASP A 100 -5.14 2.64 13.90
CA ASP A 100 -6.37 1.87 13.63
C ASP A 100 -6.89 2.10 12.21
N MET A 101 -6.00 2.47 11.29
CA MET A 101 -6.33 2.68 9.88
C MET A 101 -6.86 1.40 9.22
N ASP A 102 -6.21 0.27 9.46
CA ASP A 102 -6.62 -1.03 8.93
C ASP A 102 -8.02 -1.42 9.42
N ASP A 103 -8.28 -1.25 10.71
CA ASP A 103 -9.57 -1.53 11.32
C ASP A 103 -10.67 -0.65 10.74
N HIS A 104 -10.43 0.67 10.64
CA HIS A 104 -11.39 1.61 10.08
C HIS A 104 -11.69 1.32 8.60
N ILE A 105 -10.65 1.09 7.80
CA ILE A 105 -10.83 0.78 6.37
C ILE A 105 -11.60 -0.53 6.21
N THR A 106 -11.20 -1.59 6.91
CA THR A 106 -11.77 -2.92 6.70
C THR A 106 -13.19 -3.05 7.25
N ASP A 107 -13.50 -2.44 8.40
CA ASP A 107 -14.82 -2.56 9.03
C ASP A 107 -15.82 -1.48 8.60
N THR A 108 -15.36 -0.27 8.30
CA THR A 108 -16.27 0.86 8.02
C THR A 108 -16.39 1.16 6.54
N ILE A 109 -15.26 1.23 5.83
CA ILE A 109 -15.23 1.64 4.42
C ILE A 109 -15.51 0.46 3.50
N LEU A 110 -14.67 -0.58 3.57
CA LEU A 110 -14.78 -1.78 2.74
C LEU A 110 -15.91 -2.70 3.21
N LYS A 111 -16.06 -2.84 4.54
CA LYS A 111 -16.94 -3.84 5.18
C LYS A 111 -16.61 -5.26 4.74
N ASP A 112 -15.32 -5.54 4.49
CA ASP A 112 -14.81 -6.83 4.05
C ASP A 112 -13.47 -7.19 4.72
N ARG A 113 -13.49 -7.24 6.05
CA ARG A 113 -12.28 -7.57 6.82
C ARG A 113 -11.65 -8.89 6.43
N LYS A 114 -12.45 -9.94 6.22
CA LYS A 114 -11.91 -11.30 6.07
C LYS A 114 -10.99 -11.41 4.84
N HIS A 115 -11.42 -10.90 3.68
CA HIS A 115 -10.63 -11.02 2.46
C HIS A 115 -9.51 -9.96 2.43
N SER A 116 -9.82 -8.72 2.81
CA SER A 116 -8.82 -7.64 2.83
C SER A 116 -7.65 -7.96 3.77
N VAL A 117 -7.93 -8.43 4.99
CA VAL A 117 -6.85 -8.73 5.95
C VAL A 117 -6.00 -9.90 5.49
N ALA A 118 -6.60 -10.97 5.01
CA ALA A 118 -5.86 -12.12 4.49
C ALA A 118 -4.90 -11.70 3.36
N ALA A 119 -5.40 -10.94 2.38
CA ALA A 119 -4.60 -10.48 1.25
C ALA A 119 -3.47 -9.51 1.68
N MET A 120 -3.77 -8.53 2.54
CA MET A 120 -2.76 -7.54 2.93
C MET A 120 -1.69 -8.11 3.86
N MET A 121 -2.01 -9.08 4.71
CA MET A 121 -0.99 -9.80 5.49
C MET A 121 -0.02 -10.57 4.59
N ALA A 122 -0.53 -11.28 3.58
CA ALA A 122 0.31 -12.03 2.66
C ALA A 122 1.21 -11.10 1.83
N CYS A 123 0.62 -10.05 1.24
CA CYS A 123 1.37 -9.07 0.45
C CYS A 123 2.38 -8.29 1.30
N SER A 124 2.02 -7.83 2.50
CA SER A 124 2.93 -7.04 3.33
C SER A 124 4.11 -7.87 3.83
N SER A 125 3.89 -9.13 4.18
CA SER A 125 4.98 -10.04 4.55
C SER A 125 5.88 -10.34 3.36
N ALA A 126 5.32 -10.60 2.17
CA ALA A 126 6.11 -10.79 0.95
C ALA A 126 6.95 -9.54 0.60
N ALA A 127 6.35 -8.35 0.69
CA ALA A 127 7.02 -7.07 0.46
C ALA A 127 8.19 -6.85 1.43
N TYR A 128 7.94 -7.07 2.73
CA TYR A 128 8.95 -6.88 3.75
C TYR A 128 10.11 -7.87 3.62
N ASN A 129 9.81 -9.15 3.34
CA ASN A 129 10.84 -10.15 3.08
C ASN A 129 11.72 -9.75 1.88
N LEU A 130 11.12 -9.29 0.78
CA LEU A 130 11.88 -8.84 -0.39
C LEU A 130 12.74 -7.60 -0.08
N LEU A 131 12.20 -6.64 0.68
CA LEU A 131 12.95 -5.47 1.14
C LEU A 131 14.19 -5.87 1.94
N LEU A 132 14.06 -6.82 2.88
CA LEU A 132 15.17 -7.35 3.65
C LEU A 132 16.21 -8.06 2.77
N HIS A 133 15.76 -8.82 1.77
CA HIS A 133 16.66 -9.50 0.83
C HIS A 133 17.47 -8.55 -0.05
N TYR A 134 16.91 -7.38 -0.38
CA TYR A 134 17.63 -6.34 -1.11
C TYR A 134 18.76 -5.70 -0.27
N GLY A 135 18.70 -5.83 1.06
CA GLY A 135 19.86 -5.63 1.93
C GLY A 135 20.33 -4.18 2.09
N ALA A 136 19.47 -3.18 1.84
CA ALA A 136 19.83 -1.78 2.07
C ALA A 136 20.10 -1.52 3.56
N GLU A 137 21.17 -0.79 3.85
CA GLU A 137 21.56 -0.49 5.23
C GLU A 137 20.50 0.40 5.91
N PRO A 138 19.96 0.01 7.08
CA PRO A 138 18.98 0.81 7.81
C PRO A 138 19.47 2.24 8.08
N GLY A 139 18.59 3.22 7.92
CA GLY A 139 18.90 4.64 8.14
C GLY A 139 19.62 5.32 6.96
N THR A 140 19.85 4.63 5.86
CA THR A 140 20.41 5.24 4.64
C THR A 140 19.33 5.82 3.71
N ALA A 141 19.74 6.73 2.82
CA ALA A 141 18.88 7.26 1.77
C ALA A 141 18.42 6.17 0.78
N GLU A 142 19.21 5.10 0.61
CA GLU A 142 18.81 3.94 -0.18
C GLU A 142 17.66 3.18 0.49
N ALA A 143 17.82 2.81 1.76
CA ALA A 143 16.76 2.13 2.52
C ALA A 143 15.46 2.95 2.54
N TYR A 144 15.56 4.27 2.68
CA TYR A 144 14.40 5.15 2.61
C TYR A 144 13.72 5.10 1.23
N ARG A 145 14.49 5.12 0.13
CA ARG A 145 13.91 5.04 -1.22
C ARG A 145 13.25 3.70 -1.52
N LEU A 146 13.85 2.59 -1.07
CA LEU A 146 13.22 1.28 -1.19
C LEU A 146 11.94 1.20 -0.35
N PHE A 147 11.92 1.78 0.84
CA PHE A 147 10.70 1.92 1.65
C PHE A 147 9.60 2.70 0.91
N LEU A 148 9.90 3.86 0.33
CA LEU A 148 8.92 4.66 -0.43
C LEU A 148 8.34 3.87 -1.61
N ILE A 149 9.19 3.14 -2.34
CA ILE A 149 8.76 2.25 -3.43
C ILE A 149 7.86 1.15 -2.88
N SER A 150 8.22 0.55 -1.74
CA SER A 150 7.45 -0.54 -1.13
C SER A 150 6.02 -0.11 -0.79
N VAL A 151 5.90 1.06 -0.15
CA VAL A 151 4.62 1.65 0.21
C VAL A 151 3.78 1.98 -1.03
N GLU A 152 4.37 2.59 -2.06
CA GLU A 152 3.63 2.89 -3.29
C GLU A 152 3.15 1.62 -4.01
N VAL A 153 4.01 0.59 -4.14
CA VAL A 153 3.61 -0.66 -4.80
C VAL A 153 2.53 -1.37 -4.00
N MET A 154 2.61 -1.38 -2.66
CA MET A 154 1.54 -1.92 -1.81
C MET A 154 0.21 -1.19 -2.03
N TYR A 155 0.21 0.15 -2.12
CA TYR A 155 -0.97 0.92 -2.48
C TYR A 155 -1.54 0.50 -3.84
N LYS A 156 -0.68 0.35 -4.86
CA LYS A 156 -1.11 -0.07 -6.20
C LYS A 156 -1.69 -1.49 -6.23
N ILE A 157 -1.13 -2.40 -5.43
CA ILE A 157 -1.65 -3.76 -5.27
C ILE A 157 -3.03 -3.74 -4.60
N GLY A 158 -3.21 -2.91 -3.58
CA GLY A 158 -4.50 -2.77 -2.92
C GLY A 158 -5.57 -2.15 -3.81
N ALA A 159 -5.19 -1.25 -4.72
CA ALA A 159 -6.10 -0.54 -5.61
C ALA A 159 -6.46 -1.31 -6.91
N ALA A 160 -5.90 -2.51 -7.11
CA ALA A 160 -6.02 -3.31 -8.33
C ALA A 160 -7.25 -4.22 -8.38
#